data_AF-A0A966S7G7-F1
#
_entry.id   AF-A0A966S7G7-F1
#
_cell.length_a   1.000
_cell.length_b   1.000
_cell.length_c   1.000
_cell.angle_alpha   90.00
_cell.angle_beta   90.00
_cell.angle_gamma   90.00
#
_symmetry.space_group_name_H-M   'P 1'
#
loop_
_entity.id
_entity.type
_entity.pdbx_description
1 polymer ?
#
loop_
_entity_poly.entity_id
_entity_poly.type
_entity_poly.pdbx_seq_one_letter_code
_entity_poly.pdbx_strand_id
1 'polypeptide(L)'
;MKQRLIRKVAVLGSGVMGSRIACHFAGTGHEVLLLDIAPKDLPKDASPSAKNKIVNDALQFAVKSSPSPLYEKGIVENIHTGNFEDDLGLISTYDWIIEVVVEQLDIKKQLLEKVDALRKPGTIISSNTSGIPIHLMTADR
;
A
#
# COMPACT_ATOMS: atom_id res chain seq x y z
N MET A 1 -19.54 9.09 18.76
CA MET A 1 -18.21 9.19 18.10
C MET A 1 -18.31 10.21 16.99
N LYS A 2 -17.31 11.09 16.79
CA LYS A 2 -17.29 11.95 15.59
C LYS A 2 -17.11 11.08 14.35
N GLN A 3 -17.90 11.32 13.30
CA GLN A 3 -17.70 10.66 12.00
C GLN A 3 -16.29 11.00 11.49
N ARG A 4 -15.51 9.96 11.18
CA ARG A 4 -14.20 10.09 10.54
C ARG A 4 -14.42 9.92 9.04
N LEU A 5 -14.02 10.92 8.26
CA LEU A 5 -14.06 10.83 6.81
C LEU A 5 -12.71 10.32 6.30
N ILE A 6 -12.73 9.22 5.56
CA ILE A 6 -11.55 8.68 4.88
C ILE A 6 -11.58 9.20 3.45
N ARG A 7 -10.52 9.90 3.03
CA ARG A 7 -10.36 10.37 1.65
C ARG A 7 -9.16 9.73 0.97
N LYS A 8 -8.08 9.53 1.74
CA LYS A 8 -6.82 8.98 1.25
C LYS A 8 -6.51 7.63 1.89
N VAL A 9 -6.27 6.61 1.07
CA VAL A 9 -5.95 5.23 1.52
C VAL A 9 -4.57 4.82 1.02
N ALA A 10 -3.68 4.41 1.93
CA ALA A 10 -2.38 3.85 1.57
C ALA A 10 -2.43 2.33 1.70
N VAL A 11 -2.01 1.62 0.66
CA VAL A 11 -1.89 0.16 0.60
C VAL A 11 -0.42 -0.19 0.48
N LEU A 12 0.11 -0.89 1.47
CA LEU A 12 1.53 -1.23 1.57
C LEU A 12 1.73 -2.70 1.21
N GLY A 13 2.25 -2.94 0.01
CA GLY A 13 2.35 -4.24 -0.65
C GLY A 13 1.46 -4.27 -1.88
N SER A 14 2.05 -4.55 -3.05
CA SER A 14 1.39 -4.47 -4.36
C SER A 14 1.02 -5.82 -4.97
N GLY A 15 1.28 -6.93 -4.27
CA GLY A 15 0.91 -8.27 -4.71
C GLY A 15 -0.58 -8.43 -5.04
N VAL A 16 -1.00 -9.65 -5.38
CA VAL A 16 -2.35 -9.91 -5.92
C VAL A 16 -3.48 -9.28 -5.07
N MET A 17 -3.39 -9.36 -3.74
CA MET A 17 -4.39 -8.75 -2.85
C MET A 17 -4.25 -7.23 -2.78
N GLY A 18 -3.04 -6.71 -2.62
CA GLY A 18 -2.79 -5.28 -2.42
C GLY A 18 -3.19 -4.43 -3.64
N SER A 19 -2.79 -4.84 -4.84
CA SER A 19 -3.21 -4.15 -6.08
C SER A 19 -4.73 -4.16 -6.28
N ARG A 20 -5.43 -5.24 -5.92
CA ARG A 20 -6.90 -5.31 -5.99
C ARG A 20 -7.60 -4.47 -4.93
N ILE A 21 -7.06 -4.43 -3.71
CA ILE A 21 -7.54 -3.53 -2.65
C ILE A 21 -7.37 -2.07 -3.10
N ALA A 22 -6.25 -1.72 -3.70
CA ALA A 22 -6.02 -0.39 -4.27
C ALA A 22 -7.04 -0.05 -5.36
N CYS A 23 -7.27 -0.95 -6.32
CA CYS A 23 -8.30 -0.79 -7.35
C CYS A 23 -9.71 -0.62 -6.75
N HIS A 24 -10.05 -1.35 -5.69
CA HIS A 24 -11.35 -1.22 -5.03
C HIS A 24 -11.55 0.16 -4.40
N PHE A 25 -10.55 0.67 -3.66
CA PHE A 25 -10.66 2.00 -3.04
C PHE A 25 -10.65 3.13 -4.06
N ALA A 26 -9.84 3.02 -5.10
CA ALA A 26 -9.90 3.95 -6.23
C ALA A 26 -11.29 3.92 -6.89
N GLY A 27 -11.86 2.72 -7.06
CA GLY A 27 -13.22 2.47 -7.57
C GLY A 27 -14.33 3.15 -6.80
N THR A 28 -14.10 3.45 -5.53
CA THR A 28 -15.06 4.10 -4.63
C THR A 28 -14.75 5.60 -4.43
N GLY A 29 -13.84 6.17 -5.24
CA GLY A 29 -13.54 7.59 -5.26
C GLY A 29 -12.46 8.05 -4.25
N HIS A 30 -11.68 7.12 -3.69
CA HIS A 30 -10.57 7.47 -2.81
C HIS A 30 -9.29 7.73 -3.61
N GLU A 31 -8.46 8.65 -3.11
CA GLU A 31 -7.08 8.79 -3.55
C GLU A 31 -6.25 7.67 -2.90
N VAL A 32 -5.57 6.88 -3.72
CA VAL A 32 -4.88 5.68 -3.25
C VAL A 32 -3.37 5.80 -3.47
N LEU A 33 -2.59 5.50 -2.43
CA LEU A 33 -1.16 5.25 -2.56
C LEU A 33 -0.93 3.75 -2.52
N LEU A 34 -0.33 3.20 -3.55
CA LEU A 34 0.11 1.81 -3.59
C LEU A 34 1.64 1.79 -3.55
N LEU A 35 2.21 1.23 -2.49
CA LEU A 35 3.66 1.11 -2.33
C LEU A 35 4.10 -0.34 -2.31
N ASP A 36 5.31 -0.61 -2.77
CA ASP A 36 5.99 -1.89 -2.57
C ASP A 36 7.51 -1.68 -2.41
N ILE A 37 8.26 -2.76 -2.23
CA ILE A 37 9.73 -2.72 -2.31
C ILE A 37 10.20 -2.37 -3.73
N ALA A 38 11.34 -1.71 -3.84
CA ALA A 38 12.06 -1.64 -5.09
C ALA A 38 12.68 -3.01 -5.47
N PRO A 39 12.87 -3.31 -6.78
CA PRO A 39 13.67 -4.45 -7.21
C PRO A 39 15.06 -4.49 -6.53
N LYS A 40 15.51 -5.70 -6.22
CA LYS A 40 16.88 -5.92 -5.75
C LYS A 40 17.88 -5.63 -6.87
N ASP A 41 19.08 -5.20 -6.50
CA ASP A 41 20.23 -5.04 -7.41
C ASP A 41 20.04 -3.98 -8.51
N LEU A 42 19.34 -2.89 -8.20
CA LEU A 42 19.25 -1.74 -9.08
C LEU A 42 20.58 -0.95 -9.13
N PRO A 43 20.98 -0.42 -10.30
CA PRO A 43 22.05 0.57 -10.39
C PRO A 43 21.76 1.78 -9.49
N LYS A 44 22.82 2.44 -8.98
CA LYS A 44 22.66 3.63 -8.11
C LYS A 44 21.89 4.76 -8.78
N ASP A 45 21.96 4.85 -10.10
CA ASP A 45 21.33 5.83 -10.97
C ASP A 45 20.05 5.29 -11.64
N ALA A 46 19.47 4.20 -11.11
CA ALA A 46 18.24 3.64 -11.61
C ALA A 46 17.12 4.69 -11.64
N SER A 47 16.40 4.74 -12.77
CA SER A 47 15.28 5.66 -12.96
C SER A 47 14.13 5.35 -11.98
N PRO A 48 13.26 6.33 -11.67
CA PRO A 48 12.09 6.10 -10.83
C PRO A 48 11.20 4.95 -11.35
N SER A 49 11.08 4.79 -12.67
CA SER A 49 10.32 3.69 -13.27
C SER A 49 10.95 2.31 -12.96
N ALA A 50 12.28 2.21 -12.98
CA ALA A 50 12.97 0.97 -12.62
C ALA A 50 12.82 0.66 -11.12
N LYS A 51 12.90 1.67 -10.26
CA LYS A 51 12.65 1.52 -8.81
C LYS A 51 11.22 1.10 -8.49
N ASN A 52 10.25 1.63 -9.23
CA ASN A 52 8.83 1.33 -9.03
C ASN A 52 8.33 0.16 -9.88
N LYS A 53 9.22 -0.63 -10.50
CA LYS A 53 8.84 -1.68 -11.45
C LYS A 53 7.88 -2.71 -10.84
N ILE A 54 8.14 -3.16 -9.62
CA ILE A 54 7.31 -4.18 -8.94
C ILE A 54 5.87 -3.70 -8.79
N VAL A 55 5.69 -2.51 -8.22
CA VAL A 55 4.36 -1.93 -8.00
C VAL A 55 3.63 -1.60 -9.30
N ASN A 56 4.35 -1.07 -10.29
CA ASN A 56 3.79 -0.71 -11.59
C ASN A 56 3.30 -1.96 -12.34
N ASP A 57 4.12 -3.01 -12.38
CA ASP A 57 3.78 -4.27 -13.05
C ASP A 57 2.58 -4.94 -12.37
N ALA A 58 2.54 -4.92 -11.02
CA ALA A 58 1.45 -5.53 -10.27
C ALA A 58 0.12 -4.78 -10.48
N LEU A 59 0.14 -3.44 -10.49
CA LEU A 59 -1.03 -2.64 -10.83
C LEU A 59 -1.49 -2.91 -12.27
N GLN A 60 -0.56 -2.89 -13.24
CA GLN A 60 -0.88 -3.18 -14.64
C GLN A 60 -1.47 -4.59 -14.83
N PHE A 61 -0.94 -5.59 -14.12
CA PHE A 61 -1.48 -6.94 -14.13
C PHE A 61 -2.90 -6.98 -13.56
N ALA A 62 -3.15 -6.31 -12.43
CA ALA A 62 -4.47 -6.22 -11.83
C ALA A 62 -5.48 -5.55 -12.79
N VAL A 63 -5.13 -4.41 -13.38
CA VAL A 63 -6.02 -3.68 -14.30
C VAL A 63 -6.40 -4.53 -15.51
N LYS A 64 -5.47 -5.34 -16.04
CA LYS A 64 -5.68 -6.19 -17.22
C LYS A 64 -6.33 -7.54 -16.90
N SER A 65 -6.54 -7.89 -15.62
CA SER A 65 -7.16 -9.18 -15.28
C SER A 65 -8.62 -9.25 -15.73
N SER A 66 -9.15 -10.45 -15.91
CA SER A 66 -10.55 -10.68 -16.27
C SER A 66 -11.24 -11.55 -15.20
N PRO A 67 -12.28 -11.04 -14.50
CA PRO A 67 -12.76 -9.66 -14.55
C PRO A 67 -11.72 -8.67 -13.99
N SER A 68 -11.78 -7.42 -14.45
CA SER A 68 -10.93 -6.35 -13.92
C SER A 68 -11.44 -5.95 -12.53
N PRO A 69 -10.57 -5.69 -11.55
CA PRO A 69 -10.96 -5.16 -10.25
C PRO A 69 -11.32 -3.67 -10.32
N LEU A 70 -10.99 -2.98 -11.41
CA LEU A 70 -11.43 -1.61 -11.66
C LEU A 70 -12.86 -1.58 -12.18
N TYR A 71 -13.63 -0.61 -11.70
CA TYR A 71 -15.01 -0.41 -12.14
C TYR A 71 -15.04 0.25 -13.52
N GLU A 72 -14.13 1.20 -13.75
CA GLU A 72 -13.92 1.91 -15.01
C GLU A 72 -12.43 2.17 -15.24
N LYS A 73 -11.99 2.32 -16.50
CA LYS A 73 -10.56 2.44 -16.84
C LYS A 73 -9.89 3.69 -16.27
N GLY A 74 -10.58 4.84 -16.26
CA GLY A 74 -10.02 6.12 -15.80
C GLY A 74 -9.73 6.17 -14.30
N ILE A 75 -10.34 5.28 -13.52
CA ILE A 75 -10.19 5.24 -12.06
C ILE A 75 -8.76 4.92 -11.63
N VAL A 76 -7.97 4.27 -12.48
CA VAL A 76 -6.55 3.99 -12.21
C VAL A 76 -5.75 5.27 -11.93
N GLU A 77 -6.20 6.42 -12.45
CA GLU A 77 -5.56 7.73 -12.23
C GLU A 77 -5.60 8.17 -10.76
N ASN A 78 -6.52 7.61 -9.95
CA ASN A 78 -6.56 7.84 -8.51
C ASN A 78 -5.52 7.00 -7.74
N ILE A 79 -4.78 6.11 -8.41
CA ILE A 79 -3.77 5.24 -7.78
C ILE A 79 -2.37 5.78 -8.09
N HIS A 80 -1.71 6.27 -7.06
CA HIS A 80 -0.33 6.72 -7.09
C HIS A 80 0.57 5.55 -6.67
N THR A 81 1.53 5.19 -7.50
CA THR A 81 2.46 4.09 -7.24
C THR A 81 3.83 4.61 -6.80
N GLY A 82 4.44 3.95 -5.83
CA GLY A 82 5.78 4.30 -5.33
C GLY A 82 6.49 3.14 -4.66
N ASN A 83 7.67 3.39 -4.09
CA ASN A 83 8.44 2.40 -3.35
C ASN A 83 8.62 2.76 -1.87
N PHE A 84 8.92 1.78 -1.02
CA PHE A 84 9.08 2.02 0.42
C PHE A 84 10.29 2.89 0.77
N GLU A 85 11.35 2.88 -0.05
CA GLU A 85 12.57 3.63 0.22
C GLU A 85 12.39 5.14 -0.05
N ASP A 86 11.78 5.48 -1.18
CA ASP A 86 11.63 6.86 -1.65
C ASP A 86 10.29 7.49 -1.20
N ASP A 87 9.21 6.72 -1.10
CA ASP A 87 7.83 7.24 -1.03
C ASP A 87 7.08 6.92 0.27
N LEU A 88 7.63 6.11 1.18
CA LEU A 88 6.92 5.74 2.43
C LEU A 88 6.55 6.94 3.29
N GLY A 89 7.31 8.04 3.24
CA GLY A 89 7.00 9.28 3.95
C GLY A 89 5.67 9.94 3.55
N LEU A 90 5.16 9.63 2.35
CA LEU A 90 3.89 10.19 1.86
C LEU A 90 2.69 9.79 2.73
N ILE A 91 2.78 8.66 3.45
CA ILE A 91 1.72 8.15 4.34
C ILE A 91 1.35 9.14 5.46
N SER A 92 2.22 10.10 5.77
CA SER A 92 1.96 11.19 6.72
C SER A 92 0.71 12.01 6.37
N THR A 93 0.27 11.99 5.10
CA THR A 93 -0.93 12.69 4.65
C THR A 93 -2.18 11.79 4.55
N TYR A 94 -2.02 10.47 4.71
CA TYR A 94 -3.07 9.47 4.47
C TYR A 94 -3.92 9.17 5.71
N ASP A 95 -5.22 8.92 5.50
CA ASP A 95 -6.19 8.74 6.59
C ASP A 95 -6.27 7.29 7.08
N TRP A 96 -6.05 6.34 6.16
CA TRP A 96 -6.07 4.91 6.43
C TRP A 96 -4.90 4.22 5.73
N ILE A 97 -4.14 3.43 6.49
CA ILE A 97 -3.04 2.61 6.00
C ILE A 97 -3.41 1.12 6.15
N ILE A 98 -3.25 0.36 5.07
CA ILE A 98 -3.53 -1.07 5.00
C ILE A 98 -2.22 -1.80 4.68
N GLU A 99 -1.76 -2.61 5.63
CA GLU A 99 -0.61 -3.50 5.45
C GLU A 99 -1.03 -4.77 4.68
N VAL A 100 -0.35 -5.06 3.58
CA VAL A 100 -0.62 -6.19 2.67
C VAL A 100 0.70 -6.80 2.14
N VAL A 101 1.76 -6.82 2.96
CA VAL A 101 3.03 -7.45 2.61
C VAL A 101 3.02 -8.95 2.91
N VAL A 102 4.12 -9.62 2.56
CA VAL A 102 4.30 -11.06 2.76
C VAL A 102 3.97 -11.50 4.19
N GLU A 103 3.41 -12.70 4.32
CA GLU A 103 2.94 -13.26 5.61
C GLU A 103 4.11 -13.76 6.48
N GLN A 104 4.99 -12.83 6.87
CA GLN A 104 6.10 -13.05 7.81
C GLN A 104 6.04 -12.01 8.92
N LEU A 105 6.01 -12.48 10.18
CA LEU A 105 5.80 -11.64 11.36
C LEU A 105 6.84 -10.50 11.46
N ASP A 106 8.12 -10.83 11.31
CA ASP A 106 9.20 -9.84 11.47
C ASP A 106 9.13 -8.73 10.42
N ILE A 107 8.82 -9.09 9.16
CA ILE A 107 8.67 -8.12 8.07
C ILE A 107 7.49 -7.19 8.35
N LYS A 108 6.36 -7.72 8.82
CA LYS A 108 5.20 -6.91 9.18
C LYS A 108 5.49 -5.97 10.35
N LYS A 109 6.16 -6.45 11.40
CA LYS A 109 6.54 -5.62 12.57
C LYS A 109 7.46 -4.47 12.16
N GLN A 110 8.52 -4.77 11.40
CA GLN A 110 9.44 -3.74 10.90
C GLN A 110 8.74 -2.69 10.04
N LEU A 111 7.78 -3.10 9.18
CA LEU A 111 7.00 -2.15 8.39
C LEU A 111 6.08 -1.30 9.30
N LEU A 112 5.41 -1.91 10.27
CA LEU A 112 4.52 -1.19 11.19
C LEU A 112 5.26 -0.19 12.07
N GLU A 113 6.49 -0.48 12.49
CA GLU A 113 7.37 0.46 13.19
C GLU A 113 7.68 1.69 12.33
N LYS A 114 8.06 1.49 11.05
CA LYS A 114 8.27 2.60 10.11
C LYS A 114 6.98 3.40 9.88
N VAL A 115 5.85 2.71 9.79
CA VAL A 115 4.53 3.34 9.64
C VAL A 115 4.20 4.22 10.84
N ASP A 116 4.46 3.76 12.07
CA ASP A 116 4.22 4.56 13.28
C ASP A 116 5.09 5.80 13.35
N ALA A 117 6.33 5.72 12.89
CA ALA A 117 7.23 6.87 12.85
C ALA A 117 6.80 7.97 11.86
N LEU A 118 6.05 7.60 10.80
CA LEU A 118 5.76 8.50 9.68
C LEU A 118 4.28 8.93 9.58
N ARG A 119 3.34 8.14 10.11
CA ARG A 119 1.91 8.44 10.00
C ARG A 119 1.51 9.68 10.82
N LYS A 120 0.44 10.35 10.42
CA LYS A 120 -0.17 11.41 11.24
C LYS A 120 -0.96 10.81 12.43
N PRO A 121 -1.07 11.55 13.56
CA PRO A 121 -1.94 11.16 14.66
C PRO A 121 -3.37 10.94 14.20
N GLY A 122 -4.01 9.87 14.70
CA GLY A 122 -5.39 9.53 14.38
C GLY A 122 -5.60 8.69 13.10
N THR A 123 -4.56 8.46 12.29
CA THR A 123 -4.60 7.53 11.14
C THR A 123 -4.99 6.13 11.59
N ILE A 124 -5.89 5.48 10.82
CA ILE A 124 -6.27 4.08 11.01
C ILE A 124 -5.21 3.19 10.38
N ILE A 125 -4.84 2.11 11.06
CA ILE A 125 -3.92 1.10 10.54
C ILE A 125 -4.62 -0.25 10.62
N SER A 126 -4.64 -0.97 9.52
CA SER A 126 -5.16 -2.35 9.45
C SER A 126 -4.15 -3.26 8.75
N SER A 127 -4.32 -4.57 8.91
CA SER A 127 -3.54 -5.58 8.21
C SER A 127 -4.47 -6.55 7.48
N ASN A 128 -4.13 -6.89 6.24
CA ASN A 128 -4.72 -7.99 5.48
C ASN A 128 -3.95 -9.30 5.78
N THR A 129 -3.68 -9.58 7.05
CA THR A 129 -3.12 -10.86 7.50
C THR A 129 -4.20 -11.93 7.51
N SER A 130 -3.81 -13.17 7.23
CA SER A 130 -4.70 -14.34 7.25
C SER A 130 -4.34 -15.34 8.33
N GLY A 131 -3.05 -15.46 8.67
CA GLY A 131 -2.53 -16.47 9.59
C GLY A 131 -1.85 -15.91 10.83
N ILE A 132 -1.51 -14.61 10.85
CA ILE A 132 -0.79 -13.99 11.98
C ILE A 132 -1.80 -13.25 12.87
N PRO A 133 -1.95 -13.64 14.15
CA PRO A 133 -2.77 -12.89 15.08
C PRO A 133 -2.30 -11.44 15.23
N ILE A 134 -3.24 -10.49 15.17
CA ILE A 134 -2.96 -9.04 15.26
C ILE A 134 -2.13 -8.68 16.49
N HIS A 135 -2.40 -9.28 17.65
CA HIS A 135 -1.68 -8.97 18.88
C HIS A 135 -0.18 -9.29 18.81
N LEU A 136 0.24 -10.27 18.00
CA LEU A 136 1.66 -10.58 17.79
C LEU A 136 2.35 -9.51 16.94
N MET A 137 1.62 -8.93 15.98
CA MET A 137 2.12 -7.84 15.12
C MET A 137 2.23 -6.51 15.88
N THR A 138 1.48 -6.36 16.97
CA THR A 138 1.43 -5.12 17.76
C THR A 138 2.06 -5.24 19.14
N ALA A 139 2.72 -6.34 19.48
CA ALA A 139 3.22 -6.60 20.83
C ALA A 139 4.24 -5.55 21.32
N ASP A 140 4.99 -4.94 20.40
CA ASP A 140 6.08 -4.01 20.71
C ASP A 140 5.74 -2.55 20.35
N ARG A 141 4.44 -2.23 20.22
CA ARG A 141 3.93 -0.91 19.78
C ARG A 141 3.34 -0.09 20.92
#